data_AF-A0A520IRL0-F1
#
_entry.id   AF-A0A520IRL0-F1
#
_cell.length_a   1.000
_cell.length_b   1.000
_cell.length_c   1.000
_cell.angle_alpha   90.00
_cell.angle_beta   90.00
_cell.angle_gamma   90.00
#
_symmetry.space_group_name_H-M   'P 1'
#
loop_
_entity.id
_entity.type
_entity.pdbx_description
1 polymer ?
#
loop_
_entity_poly.entity_id
_entity_poly.type
_entity_poly.pdbx_seq_one_letter_code
_entity_poly.pdbx_strand_id
1 'polypeptide(L)'
;MIKLPSRLRRLEDALFALPDDCMLLSDLDGYLTGLILCPEVVPPAEWLRVIWGGIEAGPPFEDPLDVQDFEAMLVARHAEIARDLAR
;
A
#
# COMPACT_ATOMS: atom_id res chain seq x y z
N MET A 1 -2.23 -14.30 20.31
CA MET A 1 -1.95 -13.54 19.07
C MET A 1 -3.25 -13.36 18.32
N ILE A 2 -3.66 -12.11 18.08
CA ILE A 2 -4.81 -11.83 17.21
C ILE A 2 -4.37 -12.20 15.79
N LYS A 3 -5.14 -13.02 15.08
CA LYS A 3 -4.83 -13.36 13.68
C LYS A 3 -5.19 -12.18 12.79
N LEU A 4 -4.28 -11.79 11.90
CA LEU A 4 -4.57 -10.80 10.87
C LEU A 4 -5.75 -11.27 9.99
N PRO A 5 -6.71 -10.37 9.67
CA PRO A 5 -7.72 -10.62 8.65
C PRO A 5 -7.10 -11.12 7.35
N SER A 6 -7.81 -12.00 6.63
CA SER A 6 -7.29 -12.65 5.40
C SER A 6 -6.76 -11.66 4.36
N ARG A 7 -7.44 -10.51 4.20
CA ARG A 7 -7.02 -9.45 3.28
C ARG A 7 -5.66 -8.83 3.66
N LEU A 8 -5.41 -8.61 4.95
CA LEU A 8 -4.14 -8.02 5.41
C LEU A 8 -3.01 -9.03 5.31
N ARG A 9 -3.30 -10.31 5.52
CA ARG A 9 -2.31 -11.36 5.30
C ARG A 9 -1.91 -11.49 3.84
N ARG A 10 -2.86 -11.41 2.91
CA ARG A 10 -2.54 -11.39 1.47
C ARG A 10 -1.70 -10.18 1.09
N LEU A 11 -2.01 -9.00 1.62
CA LEU A 11 -1.22 -7.80 1.38
C LEU A 11 0.18 -7.91 2.01
N GLU A 12 0.29 -8.45 3.22
CA GLU A 12 1.56 -8.73 3.89
C GLU A 12 2.42 -9.70 3.08
N ASP A 13 1.85 -10.82 2.63
CA ASP A 13 2.52 -11.80 1.78
C ASP A 13 2.98 -11.16 0.45
N ALA A 14 2.14 -10.31 -0.16
CA ALA A 14 2.48 -9.63 -1.40
C ALA A 14 3.58 -8.58 -1.23
N LEU A 15 3.58 -7.82 -0.13
CA LEU A 15 4.65 -6.86 0.21
C LEU A 15 5.96 -7.59 0.48
N PHE A 16 5.90 -8.73 1.17
CA PHE A 16 7.09 -9.54 1.49
C PHE A 16 7.73 -10.19 0.25
N ALA A 17 6.97 -10.34 -0.84
CA ALA A 17 7.48 -10.86 -2.11
C ALA A 17 8.21 -9.80 -2.95
N LEU A 18 8.18 -8.52 -2.55
CA LEU A 18 8.88 -7.43 -3.22
C LEU A 18 10.39 -7.45 -2.87
N PRO A 19 11.25 -6.73 -3.62
CA PRO A 19 12.68 -6.63 -3.33
C PRO A 19 13.01 -6.09 -1.92
N ASP A 20 14.22 -6.40 -1.43
CA ASP A 20 14.69 -6.23 -0.03
C ASP A 20 14.61 -4.81 0.59
N ASP A 21 14.21 -3.78 -0.16
CA ASP A 21 14.05 -2.39 0.29
C ASP A 21 12.59 -1.87 0.20
N CYS A 22 11.63 -2.74 -0.07
CA CYS A 22 10.21 -2.36 -0.14
C CYS A 22 9.55 -2.29 1.25
N MET A 23 8.47 -1.51 1.34
CA MET A 23 7.73 -1.32 2.59
C MET A 23 7.16 -2.64 3.11
N LEU A 24 7.28 -2.89 4.41
CA LEU A 24 6.48 -3.91 5.09
C LEU A 24 5.07 -3.37 5.39
N LEU A 25 4.15 -4.25 5.79
CA LEU A 25 2.75 -3.85 6.08
C LEU A 25 2.68 -2.72 7.12
N SER A 26 3.53 -2.74 8.15
CA SER A 26 3.59 -1.67 9.16
C SER A 26 4.07 -0.34 8.59
N ASP A 27 5.03 -0.36 7.66
CA ASP A 27 5.57 0.83 7.02
C ASP A 27 4.53 1.43 6.08
N LEU A 28 3.85 0.57 5.31
CA LEU A 28 2.74 0.95 4.46
C LEU A 28 1.61 1.59 5.29
N ASP A 29 1.27 1.02 6.44
CA ASP A 29 0.27 1.58 7.34
C ASP A 29 0.64 2.98 7.84
N GLY A 30 1.90 3.18 8.24
CA GLY A 30 2.41 4.48 8.63
C GLY A 30 2.37 5.48 7.49
N TYR A 31 2.81 5.06 6.29
CA TYR A 31 2.81 5.87 5.09
C TYR A 31 1.40 6.33 4.70
N LEU A 32 0.45 5.40 4.58
CA LEU A 32 -0.94 5.69 4.23
C LEU A 32 -1.62 6.55 5.30
N THR A 33 -1.31 6.33 6.58
CA THR A 33 -1.84 7.18 7.67
C THR A 33 -1.35 8.61 7.52
N GLY A 34 -0.05 8.83 7.30
CA GLY A 34 0.50 10.17 7.07
C GLY A 34 -0.09 10.85 5.84
N LEU A 35 -0.29 10.09 4.76
CA LEU A 35 -0.95 10.52 3.54
C LEU A 35 -2.39 11.00 3.78
N ILE A 36 -3.17 10.24 4.54
CA ILE A 36 -4.58 10.58 4.85
C ILE A 36 -4.67 11.81 5.76
N LEU A 37 -3.72 11.99 6.67
CA LEU A 37 -3.67 13.14 7.57
C LEU A 37 -3.08 14.40 6.90
N CYS A 38 -2.55 14.28 5.69
CA CYS A 38 -2.00 15.41 4.95
C CYS A 38 -3.12 16.46 4.68
N PRO A 39 -2.88 17.75 4.96
CA PRO A 39 -3.87 18.80 4.69
C PRO A 39 -4.13 18.98 3.18
N GLU A 40 -3.17 18.58 2.34
CA GLU A 40 -3.28 18.60 0.89
C GLU A 40 -3.59 17.20 0.36
N VAL A 41 -4.60 17.09 -0.51
CA VAL A 41 -4.99 15.81 -1.12
C VAL A 41 -3.94 15.40 -2.14
N VAL A 42 -3.24 14.30 -1.88
CA VAL A 42 -2.28 13.69 -2.81
C VAL A 42 -3.00 12.67 -3.70
N PRO A 43 -2.92 12.79 -5.04
CA PRO A 43 -3.56 11.84 -5.96
C PRO A 43 -3.01 10.41 -5.84
N PRO A 44 -3.83 9.37 -6.05
CA PRO A 44 -3.39 7.96 -6.09
C PRO A 44 -2.15 7.69 -6.92
N ALA A 45 -2.10 8.22 -8.14
CA ALA A 45 -0.97 8.02 -9.03
C ALA A 45 0.36 8.56 -8.47
N GLU A 46 0.32 9.54 -7.55
CA GLU A 46 1.51 10.13 -6.95
C GLU A 46 2.02 9.28 -5.78
N TRP A 47 1.14 8.93 -4.84
CA TRP A 47 1.56 8.14 -3.67
C TRP A 47 1.81 6.67 -4.00
N LEU A 48 1.18 6.09 -5.03
CA LEU A 48 1.48 4.74 -5.49
C LEU A 48 2.93 4.61 -5.97
N ARG A 49 3.49 5.64 -6.62
CA ARG A 49 4.89 5.64 -7.08
C ARG A 49 5.89 5.56 -5.93
N VAL A 50 5.56 6.13 -4.78
CA VAL A 50 6.42 6.06 -3.59
C VAL A 50 6.52 4.63 -3.08
N ILE A 51 5.42 3.87 -3.15
CA ILE A 51 5.37 2.47 -2.72
C ILE A 51 6.26 1.59 -3.61
N TRP A 52 6.43 1.94 -4.89
CA TRP A 52 7.31 1.25 -5.83
C TRP A 52 8.80 1.60 -5.69
N GLY A 53 9.17 2.52 -4.79
CA GLY A 53 10.56 2.98 -4.64
C GLY A 53 10.85 4.34 -5.28
N GLY A 54 9.83 5.11 -5.65
CA GLY A 54 9.96 6.51 -6.08
C GLY A 54 9.67 6.75 -7.57
N ILE A 55 9.95 7.97 -8.04
CA ILE A 55 9.53 8.47 -9.36
C ILE A 55 10.16 7.68 -10.53
N GLU A 56 11.37 7.15 -10.34
CA GLU A 56 12.11 6.39 -11.36
C GLU A 56 11.82 4.87 -11.29
N ALA A 57 11.18 4.40 -10.23
CA ALA A 57 10.89 2.98 -10.03
C ALA A 57 9.44 2.66 -10.41
N GLY A 58 9.26 1.71 -11.32
CA GLY A 58 7.97 1.13 -11.65
C GLY A 58 7.63 -0.06 -10.75
N PRO A 59 6.38 -0.57 -10.81
CA PRO A 59 6.03 -1.79 -10.11
C PRO A 59 6.95 -2.94 -10.56
N PRO A 60 7.45 -3.78 -9.64
CA PRO A 60 8.39 -4.86 -9.98
C PRO A 60 7.69 -6.09 -10.60
N PHE A 61 6.44 -5.95 -11.05
CA PHE A 61 5.65 -7.05 -11.60
C PHE A 61 5.78 -7.12 -13.12
N GLU A 62 5.94 -8.34 -13.65
CA GLU A 62 5.98 -8.59 -15.10
C GLU A 62 4.59 -8.59 -15.72
N ASP A 63 3.59 -9.13 -15.01
CA ASP A 63 2.20 -9.19 -15.48
C ASP A 63 1.44 -7.90 -15.10
N PRO A 64 0.85 -7.19 -16.07
CA PRO A 64 -0.03 -6.05 -15.79
C PRO A 64 -1.22 -6.37 -14.89
N LEU A 65 -1.66 -7.64 -14.81
CA LEU A 65 -2.71 -8.08 -13.90
C LEU A 65 -2.23 -8.08 -12.45
N ASP A 66 -0.99 -8.52 -12.18
CA ASP A 66 -0.41 -8.51 -10.83
C ASP A 66 -0.27 -7.08 -10.30
N VAL A 67 0.09 -6.13 -11.17
CA VAL A 67 0.10 -4.69 -10.83
C VAL A 67 -1.28 -4.23 -10.39
N GLN A 68 -2.32 -4.53 -11.19
CA GLN A 68 -3.70 -4.11 -10.91
C GLN A 68 -4.21 -4.71 -9.59
N ASP A 69 -3.96 -5.99 -9.37
CA ASP A 69 -4.38 -6.69 -8.15
C ASP A 69 -3.66 -6.12 -6.92
N PHE A 70 -2.37 -5.82 -7.03
CA PHE A 70 -1.62 -5.19 -5.95
C PHE A 70 -2.10 -3.77 -5.64
N GLU A 71 -2.28 -2.93 -6.66
CA GLU A 71 -2.82 -1.58 -6.48
C GLU A 71 -4.22 -1.59 -5.85
N ALA A 72 -5.07 -2.55 -6.23
CA ALA A 72 -6.38 -2.73 -5.62
C ALA A 72 -6.28 -3.05 -4.12
N MET A 73 -5.30 -3.87 -3.70
CA MET A 73 -5.04 -4.14 -2.28
C MET A 73 -4.59 -2.87 -1.53
N LEU A 74 -3.70 -2.07 -2.12
CA LEU A 74 -3.24 -0.80 -1.53
C LEU A 74 -4.37 0.21 -1.35
N VAL A 75 -5.18 0.42 -2.40
CA VAL A 75 -6.33 1.33 -2.37
C VAL A 75 -7.37 0.86 -1.34
N ALA A 76 -7.63 -0.45 -1.26
CA ALA A 76 -8.52 -1.00 -0.25
C ALA A 76 -8.00 -0.73 1.17
N ARG A 77 -6.69 -0.92 1.40
CA ARG A 77 -6.05 -0.64 2.70
C ARG A 77 -6.13 0.84 3.06
N HIS A 78 -5.84 1.73 2.11
CA HIS A 78 -5.98 3.18 2.27
C HIS A 78 -7.41 3.56 2.70
N ALA A 79 -8.43 3.06 2.00
CA ALA A 79 -9.83 3.34 2.33
C ALA A 79 -10.25 2.79 3.70
N GLU A 80 -9.68 1.67 4.13
CA GLU A 80 -9.88 1.13 5.47
C GLU A 80 -9.32 2.05 6.56
N ILE A 81 -8.06 2.46 6.43
CA ILE A 81 -7.41 3.37 7.37
C ILE A 81 -8.19 4.69 7.44
N ALA A 82 -8.57 5.25 6.29
CA ALA A 82 -9.35 6.50 6.24
C ALA A 82 -10.69 6.38 6.97
N ARG A 83 -11.40 5.25 6.78
CA ARG A 83 -12.65 4.99 7.52
C ARG A 83 -12.41 4.85 9.02
N ASP A 84 -11.32 4.23 9.44
CA ASP A 84 -11.03 4.02 10.85
C ASP A 84 -10.58 5.32 11.56
N LEU A 85 -9.86 6.20 10.85
CA LEU A 85 -9.50 7.53 11.35
C LEU A 85 -10.69 8.51 11.45
N ALA A 86 -11.76 8.26 10.69
CA ALA A 86 -12.96 9.08 10.71
C ALA A 86 -13.97 8.72 11.82
N ARG A 87 -13.65 7.72 12.66
CA ARG A 87 -14.53 7.22 13.74
C ARG A 87 -14.36 7.96 15.05
#